data_AF-A0A7X7NZP9-F1
#
_entry.id   AF-A0A7X7NZP9-F1
#
_cell.length_a   1.000
_cell.length_b   1.000
_cell.length_c   1.000
_cell.angle_alpha   90.00
_cell.angle_beta   90.00
_cell.angle_gamma   90.00
#
_symmetry.space_group_name_H-M   'P 1'
#
loop_
_entity.id
_entity.type
_entity.pdbx_description
1 polymer ?
#
loop_
_entity_poly.entity_id
_entity_poly.type
_entity_poly.pdbx_seq_one_letter_code
_entity_poly.pdbx_strand_id
1 'polypeptide(L)'
;MSILITLIIIAVLILVHEWGHFTAARRIGIPVHEFSLGFGYRLFAINRNGVMYSIRLIPLGGFVRMAGEELGDYEDPKGLSNRTPLEKMRVSFAGPFMNFVLAILIFAYTYTFIGIPQASDQPVVGSIVAGKPAELAGLRPNDEILMVNGQRVGSWTEFTNIIAASQPGEVLELSVRRSDDNLLINVIPELNEATGIPAIGVMNQVVYQKQGIVESIKTGVVQTYELTI
;
A
#
# COMPACT_ATOMS: atom_id res chain seq x y z
N MET A 1 10.09 -7.28 -8.92
CA MET A 1 8.76 -6.84 -9.41
C MET A 1 8.76 -6.98 -10.93
N SER A 2 7.88 -7.79 -11.54
CA SER A 2 7.88 -7.99 -12.99
C SER A 2 7.24 -6.80 -13.73
N ILE A 3 7.85 -6.35 -14.83
CA ILE A 3 7.35 -5.26 -15.72
C ILE A 3 5.86 -5.43 -16.05
N LEU A 4 5.40 -6.67 -16.22
CA LEU A 4 4.00 -7.01 -16.46
C LEU A 4 3.05 -6.48 -15.37
N ILE A 5 3.40 -6.62 -14.09
CA ILE A 5 2.58 -6.16 -12.96
C ILE A 5 2.47 -4.64 -12.98
N THR A 6 3.59 -3.96 -13.24
CA THR A 6 3.62 -2.49 -13.36
C THR A 6 2.71 -2.01 -14.48
N LEU A 7 2.74 -2.66 -15.65
CA LEU A 7 1.86 -2.32 -16.78
C LEU A 7 0.39 -2.50 -16.44
N ILE A 8 0.03 -3.58 -15.72
CA ILE A 8 -1.35 -3.82 -15.27
C ILE A 8 -1.80 -2.72 -14.30
N ILE A 9 -0.98 -2.38 -13.30
CA ILE A 9 -1.30 -1.33 -12.32
C ILE A 9 -1.51 0.01 -13.03
N ILE A 10 -0.62 0.39 -13.94
CA ILE A 10 -0.75 1.63 -14.73
C ILE A 10 -2.03 1.62 -15.56
N ALA A 11 -2.34 0.50 -16.24
CA ALA A 11 -3.56 0.39 -17.05
C ALA A 11 -4.83 0.56 -16.19
N VAL A 12 -4.87 -0.03 -14.99
CA VAL A 12 -6.00 0.13 -14.06
C VAL A 12 -6.13 1.56 -13.56
N LEU A 13 -5.01 2.18 -13.15
CA LEU A 13 -4.99 3.58 -12.68
C LEU A 13 -5.50 4.53 -13.76
N ILE A 14 -5.02 4.36 -15.00
CA ILE A 14 -5.45 5.20 -16.12
C ILE A 14 -6.92 4.93 -16.45
N LEU A 15 -7.37 3.67 -16.48
CA LEU A 15 -8.76 3.34 -16.76
C LEU A 15 -9.72 4.03 -15.79
N VAL A 16 -9.40 3.99 -14.49
CA VAL A 16 -10.23 4.62 -13.45
C VAL A 16 -10.16 6.15 -13.52
N HIS A 17 -8.99 6.71 -13.84
CA HIS A 17 -8.81 8.14 -14.10
C HIS A 17 -9.69 8.63 -15.26
N GLU A 18 -9.57 8.00 -16.43
CA GLU A 18 -10.38 8.34 -17.60
C GLU A 18 -11.88 8.12 -17.32
N TRP A 19 -12.22 7.09 -16.55
CA TRP A 19 -13.61 6.84 -16.14
C TRP A 19 -14.16 7.99 -15.27
N GLY A 20 -13.33 8.65 -14.47
CA GLY A 20 -13.69 9.86 -13.74
C GLY A 20 -14.13 11.00 -14.67
N HIS A 21 -13.29 11.35 -15.65
CA HIS A 21 -13.64 12.35 -16.68
C HIS A 21 -14.91 11.97 -17.44
N PHE A 22 -14.98 10.73 -17.92
CA PHE A 22 -16.11 10.19 -18.67
C PHE A 22 -17.42 10.32 -17.91
N THR A 23 -17.44 9.87 -16.66
CA THR A 23 -18.66 9.89 -15.84
C THR A 23 -19.07 11.31 -15.48
N ALA A 24 -18.12 12.20 -15.18
CA ALA A 24 -18.42 13.61 -14.91
C ALA A 24 -19.00 14.33 -16.14
N ALA A 25 -18.37 14.15 -17.31
CA ALA A 25 -18.82 14.74 -18.57
C ALA A 25 -20.24 14.29 -18.93
N ARG A 26 -20.50 12.98 -18.86
CA ARG A 26 -21.83 12.41 -19.16
C ARG A 26 -22.92 12.88 -18.19
N ARG A 27 -22.60 13.07 -16.90
CA ARG A 27 -23.55 13.58 -15.90
C ARG A 27 -23.94 15.04 -16.13
N ILE A 28 -23.02 15.86 -16.63
CA ILE A 28 -23.26 17.28 -16.97
C ILE A 28 -23.91 17.41 -18.38
N GLY A 29 -24.02 16.30 -19.10
CA GLY A 29 -24.64 16.24 -20.43
C GLY A 29 -23.70 16.70 -21.55
N ILE A 30 -22.40 16.63 -21.33
CA ILE A 30 -21.38 16.86 -22.37
C ILE A 30 -21.31 15.59 -23.24
N PRO A 31 -21.49 15.70 -24.57
CA PRO A 31 -21.32 14.58 -25.47
C PRO A 31 -19.88 14.04 -25.40
N VAL A 32 -19.75 12.72 -25.39
CA VAL A 32 -18.47 12.03 -25.44
C VAL A 32 -18.45 11.16 -26.69
N HIS A 33 -17.40 11.31 -27.49
CA HIS A 33 -17.26 10.61 -28.77
C HIS A 33 -16.44 9.33 -28.65
N GLU A 34 -15.38 9.33 -27.85
CA GLU A 34 -14.50 8.18 -27.66
C GLU A 34 -14.03 8.07 -26.20
N PHE A 35 -14.01 6.84 -25.68
CA PHE A 35 -13.36 6.44 -24.45
C PHE A 35 -12.29 5.40 -24.82
N SER A 36 -11.02 5.77 -24.72
CA SER A 36 -9.91 4.95 -25.19
C SER A 36 -9.03 4.51 -24.04
N LEU A 37 -8.68 3.22 -24.02
CA LEU A 37 -7.58 2.70 -23.23
C LEU A 37 -6.36 2.50 -24.15
N GLY A 38 -5.30 3.24 -23.87
CA GLY A 38 -4.06 3.27 -24.63
C GLY A 38 -4.01 4.31 -25.75
N PHE A 39 -2.86 4.34 -26.44
CA PHE A 39 -2.56 5.21 -27.57
C PHE A 39 -2.15 4.43 -28.83
N GLY A 40 -2.07 5.14 -29.96
CA GLY A 40 -1.58 4.61 -31.23
C GLY A 40 -2.66 3.83 -31.99
N TYR A 41 -2.24 2.74 -32.64
CA TYR A 41 -3.10 1.93 -33.49
C TYR A 41 -4.22 1.27 -32.68
N ARG A 42 -5.45 1.36 -33.19
CA ARG A 42 -6.65 0.79 -32.57
C ARG A 42 -6.68 -0.71 -32.83
N LEU A 43 -6.59 -1.51 -31.76
CA LEU A 43 -6.68 -2.96 -31.84
C LEU A 43 -8.13 -3.42 -31.89
N PHE A 44 -8.97 -2.81 -31.06
CA PHE A 44 -10.39 -3.17 -30.95
C PHE A 44 -11.21 -1.92 -30.63
N ALA A 45 -12.43 -1.85 -31.15
CA ALA A 45 -13.40 -0.83 -30.74
C ALA A 45 -14.84 -1.30 -30.86
N ILE A 46 -15.68 -0.84 -29.94
CA ILE A 46 -17.13 -1.05 -29.95
C ILE A 46 -17.80 0.32 -29.81
N ASN A 47 -18.81 0.58 -30.64
CA ASN A 47 -19.67 1.75 -30.44
C ASN A 47 -20.88 1.35 -29.59
N ARG A 48 -21.09 2.02 -28.46
CA ARG A 48 -22.24 1.81 -27.58
C ARG A 48 -22.76 3.15 -27.08
N ASN A 49 -24.07 3.39 -27.25
CA ASN A 49 -24.75 4.61 -26.81
C ASN A 49 -24.11 5.91 -27.34
N GLY A 50 -23.61 5.88 -28.58
CA GLY A 50 -22.96 7.03 -29.23
C GLY A 50 -21.52 7.28 -28.77
N VAL A 51 -20.95 6.41 -27.94
CA VAL A 51 -19.56 6.48 -27.47
C VAL A 51 -18.78 5.32 -28.08
N MET A 52 -17.64 5.61 -28.69
CA MET A 52 -16.69 4.60 -29.14
C MET A 52 -15.78 4.18 -27.98
N TYR A 53 -15.88 2.93 -27.54
CA TYR A 53 -14.96 2.34 -26.57
C TYR A 53 -13.84 1.65 -27.34
N SER A 54 -12.59 2.09 -27.18
CA SER A 54 -11.46 1.56 -27.94
C SER A 54 -10.32 1.08 -27.05
N ILE A 55 -9.64 0.02 -27.49
CA ILE A 55 -8.40 -0.49 -26.91
C ILE A 55 -7.31 -0.34 -27.98
N ARG A 56 -6.20 0.28 -27.60
CA ARG A 56 -5.10 0.62 -28.52
C ARG A 56 -3.80 -0.10 -28.12
N LEU A 57 -2.87 -0.16 -29.08
CA LEU A 57 -1.64 -0.96 -28.98
C LEU A 57 -0.75 -0.56 -27.80
N ILE A 58 -0.64 0.73 -27.49
CA ILE A 58 0.25 1.23 -26.44
C ILE A 58 -0.55 1.42 -25.16
N PRO A 59 -0.39 0.57 -24.12
CA PRO A 59 -1.20 0.64 -22.89
C PRO A 59 -0.76 1.73 -21.90
N LEU A 60 0.22 2.56 -22.27
CA LEU A 60 0.77 3.65 -21.46
C LEU A 60 -0.08 4.93 -21.59
N GLY A 61 -1.39 4.82 -21.41
CA GLY A 61 -2.28 5.94 -21.65
C GLY A 61 -3.75 5.62 -21.77
N GLY A 62 -4.52 6.67 -21.97
CA GLY A 62 -5.95 6.66 -22.20
C GLY A 62 -6.40 8.07 -22.51
N PHE A 63 -7.61 8.21 -23.03
CA PHE A 63 -8.24 9.51 -23.19
C PHE A 63 -9.76 9.39 -23.28
N VAL A 64 -10.44 10.46 -22.88
CA VAL A 64 -11.86 10.69 -23.14
C VAL A 64 -11.99 11.85 -24.09
N ARG A 65 -12.46 11.59 -25.32
CA ARG A 65 -12.71 12.63 -26.31
C ARG A 65 -14.08 13.24 -26.08
N MET A 66 -14.12 14.45 -25.52
CA MET A 66 -15.34 15.18 -25.25
C MET A 66 -15.63 16.19 -26.36
N ALA A 67 -16.90 16.48 -26.57
CA ALA A 67 -17.29 17.55 -27.50
C ALA A 67 -16.69 18.88 -27.05
N GLY A 68 -16.21 19.71 -27.98
CA GLY A 68 -15.66 21.04 -27.67
C GLY A 68 -14.22 21.08 -27.15
N GLU A 69 -13.45 20.00 -27.29
CA GLU A 69 -12.02 19.96 -26.95
C GLU A 69 -11.09 19.97 -28.19
N GLU A 70 -11.55 19.47 -29.33
CA GLU A 70 -10.77 19.39 -30.58
C GLU A 70 -11.08 20.55 -31.56
N LEU A 71 -10.09 20.85 -32.41
CA LEU A 71 -10.24 21.77 -33.53
C LEU A 71 -11.36 21.28 -34.47
N GLY A 72 -12.36 22.13 -34.71
CA GLY A 72 -13.53 21.83 -35.53
C GLY A 72 -14.76 21.37 -34.74
N ASP A 73 -14.65 21.20 -33.42
CA ASP A 73 -15.73 20.75 -32.54
C ASP A 73 -16.11 21.78 -31.46
N TYR A 74 -15.45 22.95 -31.47
CA TYR A 74 -15.70 24.04 -30.51
C TYR A 74 -17.11 24.64 -30.57
N GLU A 75 -17.78 24.48 -31.71
CA GLU A 75 -19.13 25.00 -31.95
C GLU A 75 -20.23 24.13 -31.34
N ASP A 76 -19.94 22.93 -30.82
CA ASP A 76 -20.96 22.09 -30.17
C ASP A 76 -21.57 22.82 -28.96
N PRO A 77 -22.88 23.18 -28.99
CA PRO A 77 -23.51 23.95 -27.91
C PRO A 77 -23.47 23.25 -26.54
N LYS A 78 -23.35 21.91 -26.53
CA LYS A 78 -23.25 21.09 -25.33
C LYS A 78 -21.81 20.70 -24.98
N GLY A 79 -20.86 21.03 -25.84
CA GLY A 79 -19.43 20.78 -25.67
C GLY A 79 -18.83 21.46 -24.46
N LEU A 80 -17.69 20.94 -24.00
CA LEU A 80 -16.97 21.42 -22.83
C LEU A 80 -16.61 22.90 -22.97
N SER A 81 -16.23 23.37 -24.16
CA SER A 81 -15.93 24.77 -24.48
C SER A 81 -17.04 25.74 -24.05
N ASN A 82 -18.30 25.34 -24.20
CA ASN A 82 -19.49 26.15 -23.91
C ASN A 82 -20.00 26.02 -22.47
N ARG A 83 -19.33 25.21 -21.63
CA ARG A 83 -19.67 25.05 -20.21
C ARG A 83 -19.07 26.14 -19.32
N THR A 84 -19.70 26.31 -18.15
CA THR A 84 -19.20 27.24 -17.14
C THR A 84 -17.82 26.81 -16.64
N PRO A 85 -16.97 27.75 -16.17
CA PRO A 85 -15.66 27.41 -15.63
C PRO A 85 -15.71 26.36 -14.52
N LEU A 86 -16.74 26.39 -13.67
CA LEU A 86 -16.90 25.41 -12.59
C LEU A 86 -17.20 24.01 -13.10
N GLU A 87 -18.02 23.87 -14.14
CA GLU A 87 -18.29 22.57 -14.78
C GLU A 87 -17.02 22.01 -15.44
N LYS A 88 -16.25 22.86 -16.12
CA LYS A 88 -14.96 22.48 -16.71
C LYS A 88 -14.00 21.97 -15.63
N MET A 89 -13.84 22.72 -14.55
CA MET A 89 -13.00 22.32 -13.42
C MET A 89 -13.47 21.00 -12.80
N ARG A 90 -14.79 20.80 -12.63
CA ARG A 90 -15.33 19.53 -12.10
C ARG A 90 -14.99 18.34 -13.00
N VAL A 91 -15.13 18.49 -14.31
CA VAL A 91 -14.79 17.42 -15.27
C VAL A 91 -13.28 17.15 -15.24
N SER A 92 -12.43 18.17 -15.31
CA SER A 92 -10.97 18.00 -15.27
C SER A 92 -10.45 17.49 -13.92
N PHE A 93 -11.14 17.77 -12.81
CA PHE A 93 -10.77 17.25 -11.50
C PHE A 93 -11.26 15.81 -11.27
N ALA A 94 -12.32 15.38 -11.96
CA ALA A 94 -12.94 14.07 -11.72
C ALA A 94 -11.98 12.90 -11.96
N GLY A 95 -11.07 12.99 -12.93
CA GLY A 95 -10.09 11.95 -13.19
C GLY A 95 -9.13 11.72 -12.02
N PRO A 96 -8.33 12.72 -11.61
CA PRO A 96 -7.49 12.63 -10.42
C PRO A 96 -8.27 12.20 -9.17
N PHE A 97 -9.46 12.77 -8.95
CA PHE A 97 -10.32 12.42 -7.83
C PHE A 97 -10.67 10.93 -7.78
N MET A 98 -10.98 10.31 -8.92
CA MET A 98 -11.30 8.88 -8.97
C MET A 98 -10.13 7.98 -8.59
N ASN A 99 -8.88 8.42 -8.75
CA ASN A 99 -7.72 7.66 -8.28
C ASN A 99 -7.62 7.67 -6.75
N PHE A 100 -8.00 8.76 -6.07
CA PHE A 100 -8.13 8.78 -4.61
C PHE A 100 -9.23 7.84 -4.12
N VAL A 101 -10.39 7.86 -4.81
CA VAL A 101 -11.47 6.91 -4.52
C VAL A 101 -10.99 5.47 -4.70
N LEU A 102 -10.27 5.17 -5.77
CA LEU A 102 -9.69 3.85 -6.01
C LEU A 102 -8.72 3.45 -4.89
N ALA A 103 -7.83 4.34 -4.47
CA ALA A 103 -6.88 4.08 -3.39
C ALA A 103 -7.61 3.73 -2.08
N ILE A 104 -8.63 4.51 -1.70
CA ILE A 104 -9.45 4.23 -0.51
C ILE A 104 -10.12 2.86 -0.62
N LEU A 105 -10.67 2.51 -1.78
CA LEU A 105 -11.31 1.21 -2.00
C LEU A 105 -10.30 0.05 -1.93
N ILE A 106 -9.10 0.22 -2.48
CA ILE A 106 -8.03 -0.77 -2.40
C ILE A 106 -7.62 -0.99 -0.95
N PHE A 107 -7.35 0.09 -0.19
CA PHE A 107 -6.99 -0.02 1.23
C PHE A 107 -8.11 -0.63 2.06
N ALA A 108 -9.35 -0.21 1.87
CA ALA A 108 -10.49 -0.77 2.57
C ALA A 108 -10.62 -2.28 2.31
N TYR A 109 -10.44 -2.70 1.05
CA TYR A 109 -10.44 -4.11 0.66
C TYR A 109 -9.30 -4.88 1.31
N THR A 110 -8.05 -4.40 1.20
CA THR A 110 -6.89 -5.10 1.75
C THR A 110 -6.97 -5.19 3.28
N TYR A 111 -7.37 -4.13 3.98
CA TYR A 111 -7.47 -4.14 5.45
C TYR A 111 -8.61 -5.01 5.98
N THR A 112 -9.69 -5.15 5.21
CA THR A 112 -10.80 -6.05 5.59
C THR A 112 -10.40 -7.52 5.40
N PHE A 113 -9.83 -7.88 4.25
CA PHE A 113 -9.63 -9.30 3.89
C PHE A 113 -8.25 -9.85 4.26
N ILE A 114 -7.21 -9.02 4.13
CA ILE A 114 -5.81 -9.38 4.44
C ILE A 114 -5.50 -8.97 5.89
N GLY A 115 -5.90 -7.76 6.27
CA GLY A 115 -5.56 -7.15 7.56
C GLY A 115 -4.43 -6.14 7.44
N ILE A 116 -4.22 -5.38 8.52
CA ILE A 116 -3.14 -4.39 8.60
C ILE A 116 -1.89 -5.08 9.16
N PRO A 117 -0.73 -4.98 8.49
CA PRO A 117 0.51 -5.44 9.06
C PRO A 117 0.86 -4.57 10.27
N GLN A 118 0.81 -5.17 11.46
CA GLN A 118 1.23 -4.51 12.69
C GLN A 118 2.35 -5.31 13.34
N ALA A 119 3.30 -4.57 13.90
CA ALA A 119 4.37 -5.13 14.69
C ALA A 119 3.73 -5.74 15.96
N SER A 120 3.90 -7.05 16.16
CA SER A 120 3.41 -7.74 17.34
C SER A 120 4.16 -7.25 18.57
N ASP A 121 3.44 -6.96 19.65
CA ASP A 121 4.04 -6.70 20.96
C ASP A 121 4.24 -8.00 21.77
N GLN A 122 3.94 -9.17 21.20
CA GLN A 122 4.33 -10.43 21.83
C GLN A 122 5.85 -10.61 21.74
N PRO A 123 6.51 -11.17 22.77
CA PRO A 123 7.96 -11.36 22.79
C PRO A 123 8.39 -12.55 21.91
N VAL A 124 7.98 -12.56 20.63
CA VAL A 124 8.25 -13.63 19.67
C VAL A 124 9.17 -13.10 18.58
N VAL A 125 10.25 -13.83 18.32
CA VAL A 125 11.22 -13.49 17.28
C VAL A 125 10.56 -13.66 15.91
N GLY A 126 10.37 -12.56 15.18
CA GLY A 126 9.81 -12.57 13.83
C GLY A 126 10.85 -12.89 12.77
N SER A 127 11.95 -12.15 12.77
CA SER A 127 13.07 -12.37 11.87
C SER A 127 14.40 -12.09 12.57
N ILE A 128 15.47 -12.64 12.01
CA ILE A 128 16.83 -12.52 12.52
C ILE A 128 17.69 -11.87 11.44
N VAL A 129 18.49 -10.89 11.85
CA VAL A 129 19.42 -10.20 10.97
C VAL A 129 20.68 -11.07 10.84
N ALA A 130 21.03 -11.40 9.59
CA ALA A 130 22.20 -12.23 9.30
C ALA A 130 23.50 -11.58 9.82
N GLY A 131 24.38 -12.41 10.37
CA GLY A 131 25.67 -12.00 10.95
C GLY A 131 25.59 -11.32 12.32
N LYS A 132 24.40 -11.22 12.93
CA LYS A 132 24.20 -10.56 14.23
C LYS A 132 24.19 -11.56 15.39
N PRO A 133 24.37 -11.10 16.65
CA PRO A 133 24.54 -12.00 17.80
C PRO A 133 23.43 -13.03 17.99
N ALA A 134 22.19 -12.69 17.67
CA ALA A 134 21.06 -13.62 17.78
C ALA A 134 21.21 -14.83 16.84
N GLU A 135 21.69 -14.63 15.61
CA GLU A 135 21.95 -15.72 14.68
C GLU A 135 23.07 -16.63 15.21
N LEU A 136 24.17 -16.03 15.68
CA LEU A 136 25.32 -16.74 16.24
C LEU A 136 24.97 -17.53 17.51
N ALA A 137 24.06 -17.00 18.33
CA ALA A 137 23.54 -17.66 19.52
C ALA A 137 22.55 -18.80 19.19
N GLY A 138 22.12 -18.93 17.93
CA GLY A 138 21.22 -19.99 17.48
C GLY A 138 19.74 -19.72 17.77
N LEU A 139 19.35 -18.45 17.97
CA LEU A 139 17.93 -18.06 17.94
C LEU A 139 17.34 -18.36 16.56
N ARG A 140 16.04 -18.59 16.53
CA ARG A 140 15.30 -18.87 15.30
C ARG A 140 14.00 -18.05 15.23
N PRO A 141 13.50 -17.77 14.02
CA PRO A 141 12.14 -17.25 13.86
C PRO A 141 11.12 -18.15 14.57
N ASN A 142 10.14 -17.53 15.22
CA ASN A 142 9.11 -18.11 16.08
C ASN A 142 9.58 -18.61 17.46
N ASP A 143 10.81 -18.33 17.89
CA ASP A 143 11.17 -18.50 19.30
C ASP A 143 10.41 -17.47 20.15
N GLU A 144 9.68 -17.94 21.16
CA GLU A 144 9.00 -17.10 22.15
C GLU A 144 9.94 -16.85 23.32
N ILE A 145 10.34 -15.60 23.55
CA ILE A 145 11.19 -15.20 24.66
C ILE A 145 10.35 -15.16 25.94
N LEU A 146 10.65 -16.07 26.87
CA LEU A 146 9.98 -16.16 28.16
C LEU A 146 10.66 -15.30 29.22
N MET A 147 12.00 -15.31 29.23
CA MET A 147 12.80 -14.63 30.26
C MET A 147 14.15 -14.16 29.71
N VAL A 148 14.69 -13.10 30.32
CA VAL A 148 16.06 -12.59 30.10
C VAL A 148 16.73 -12.42 31.46
N ASN A 149 17.86 -13.08 31.70
CA ASN A 149 18.58 -13.05 32.98
C ASN A 149 17.69 -13.32 34.21
N GLY A 150 16.78 -14.28 34.10
CA GLY A 150 15.83 -14.60 35.18
C GLY A 150 14.65 -13.63 35.33
N GLN A 151 14.59 -12.54 34.54
CA GLN A 151 13.45 -11.62 34.51
C GLN A 151 12.43 -12.08 33.48
N ARG A 152 11.16 -12.19 33.86
CA ARG A 152 10.08 -12.57 32.95
C ARG A 152 9.81 -11.45 31.96
N VAL A 153 9.59 -11.81 30.70
CA VAL A 153 9.25 -10.88 29.63
C VAL A 153 7.81 -11.15 29.19
N GLY A 154 6.96 -10.12 29.23
CA GLY A 154 5.57 -10.18 28.77
C GLY A 154 5.34 -9.51 27.42
N SER A 155 6.27 -8.65 26.96
CA SER A 155 6.12 -7.88 25.72
C SER A 155 7.42 -7.74 24.95
N TRP A 156 7.31 -7.49 23.64
CA TRP A 156 8.45 -7.18 22.78
C TRP A 156 9.15 -5.91 23.24
N THR A 157 8.37 -4.90 23.65
CA THR A 157 8.91 -3.65 24.18
C THR A 157 9.78 -3.90 25.41
N GLU A 158 9.28 -4.67 26.38
CA GLU A 158 10.03 -5.06 27.57
C GLU A 158 11.31 -5.83 27.23
N PHE A 159 11.22 -6.80 26.32
CA PHE A 159 12.37 -7.55 25.83
C PHE A 159 13.47 -6.64 25.27
N THR A 160 13.12 -5.74 24.37
CA THR A 160 14.08 -4.82 23.76
C THR A 160 14.65 -3.82 24.76
N ASN A 161 13.87 -3.39 25.76
CA ASN A 161 14.34 -2.50 26.81
C ASN A 161 15.36 -3.18 27.73
N ILE A 162 15.15 -4.45 28.08
CA ILE A 162 16.12 -5.22 28.89
C ILE A 162 17.43 -5.37 28.13
N ILE A 163 17.38 -5.69 26.83
CA ILE A 163 18.59 -5.76 25.99
C ILE A 163 19.25 -4.38 25.91
N ALA A 164 18.50 -3.31 25.65
CA ALA A 164 19.04 -1.96 25.53
C ALA A 164 19.71 -1.46 26.83
N ALA A 165 19.28 -1.98 27.99
CA ALA A 165 19.87 -1.66 29.29
C ALA A 165 21.12 -2.50 29.64
N SER A 166 21.44 -3.53 28.86
CA SER A 166 22.61 -4.39 29.08
C SER A 166 23.93 -3.68 28.80
N GLN A 167 25.02 -4.17 29.40
CA GLN A 167 26.35 -3.62 29.15
C GLN A 167 26.99 -4.28 27.92
N PRO A 168 27.81 -3.55 27.13
CA PRO A 168 28.56 -4.16 26.04
C PRO A 168 29.43 -5.32 26.52
N GLY A 169 29.27 -6.50 25.91
CA GLY A 169 30.00 -7.71 26.30
C GLY A 169 29.39 -8.51 27.46
N GLU A 170 28.27 -8.05 28.04
CA GLU A 170 27.50 -8.81 29.02
C GLU A 170 26.84 -10.02 28.34
N VAL A 171 26.92 -11.20 28.97
CA VAL A 171 26.22 -12.39 28.49
C VAL A 171 24.78 -12.33 29.02
N LEU A 172 23.82 -12.27 28.11
CA LEU A 172 22.40 -12.38 28.43
C LEU A 172 21.95 -13.83 28.27
N GLU A 173 21.39 -14.41 29.33
CA GLU A 173 20.74 -15.72 29.31
C GLU A 173 19.27 -15.56 28.94
N LEU A 174 18.90 -16.06 27.77
CA LEU A 174 17.53 -16.07 27.27
C LEU A 174 16.89 -17.43 27.53
N SER A 175 15.76 -17.44 28.24
CA SER A 175 14.88 -18.61 28.26
C SER A 175 13.85 -18.45 27.15
N VAL A 176 13.88 -19.36 26.17
CA VAL A 176 13.01 -19.31 25.00
C VAL A 176 12.19 -20.58 24.88
N ARG A 177 10.95 -20.46 24.45
CA ARG A 177 10.13 -21.58 24.02
C ARG A 177 10.25 -21.74 22.53
N ARG A 178 10.70 -22.92 22.10
CA ARG A 178 10.76 -23.31 20.69
C ARG A 178 9.89 -24.54 20.50
N SER A 179 8.78 -24.38 19.80
CA SER A 179 7.73 -25.41 19.75
C SER A 179 7.24 -25.72 21.18
N ASP A 180 7.46 -26.94 21.70
CA ASP A 180 7.07 -27.33 23.06
C ASP A 180 8.26 -27.39 24.04
N ASP A 181 9.49 -27.15 23.56
CA ASP A 181 10.70 -27.23 24.38
C ASP A 181 11.10 -25.86 24.92
N ASN A 182 11.54 -25.82 26.18
CA ASN A 182 12.19 -24.64 26.77
C ASN A 182 13.71 -24.78 26.61
N LEU A 183 14.34 -23.80 25.95
CA LEU A 183 15.77 -23.75 25.69
C LEU A 183 16.38 -22.55 26.41
N LEU A 184 17.59 -22.72 26.92
CA LEU A 184 18.42 -21.62 27.42
C LEU A 184 19.44 -21.26 26.34
N ILE A 185 19.44 -20.00 25.92
CA ILE A 185 20.32 -19.47 24.87
C ILE A 185 21.08 -18.29 25.43
N ASN A 186 22.41 -18.36 25.38
CA ASN A 186 23.26 -17.26 25.79
C ASN A 186 23.61 -16.40 24.57
N VAL A 187 23.37 -15.10 24.68
CA VAL A 187 23.67 -14.11 23.63
C VAL A 187 24.47 -12.96 24.21
N ILE A 188 25.42 -12.45 23.42
CA ILE A 188 26.22 -11.28 23.79
C ILE A 188 25.76 -10.13 22.89
N PRO A 189 25.07 -9.10 23.41
CA PRO A 189 24.64 -7.95 22.63
C PRO A 189 25.83 -7.19 22.04
N GLU A 190 25.64 -6.68 20.84
CA GLU A 190 26.57 -5.75 20.21
C GLU A 190 25.93 -4.36 20.13
N LEU A 191 26.75 -3.31 20.02
CA LEU A 191 26.22 -1.96 19.82
C LEU A 191 25.67 -1.86 18.40
N ASN A 192 24.40 -1.44 18.28
CA ASN A 192 23.82 -1.10 17.00
C ASN A 192 24.51 0.14 16.43
N GLU A 193 25.13 0.03 15.27
CA GLU A 193 25.90 1.11 14.63
C GLU A 193 25.06 2.37 14.36
N ALA A 194 23.75 2.23 14.14
CA ALA A 194 22.86 3.34 13.82
C ALA A 194 22.37 4.09 15.07
N THR A 195 22.13 3.38 16.18
CA THR A 195 21.52 3.97 17.38
C THR A 195 22.47 4.09 18.57
N GLY A 196 23.60 3.38 18.56
CA GLY A 196 24.50 3.26 19.70
C GLY A 196 23.93 2.46 20.88
N ILE A 197 22.81 1.76 20.68
CA ILE A 197 22.11 0.99 21.71
C ILE A 197 22.48 -0.50 21.57
N PRO A 198 22.74 -1.23 22.68
CA PRO A 198 22.92 -2.67 22.65
C PRO A 198 21.74 -3.39 21.99
N ALA A 199 22.05 -4.29 21.05
CA ALA A 199 21.07 -5.06 20.30
C ALA A 199 21.62 -6.44 19.96
N ILE A 200 20.73 -7.40 19.72
CA ILE A 200 21.10 -8.76 19.30
C ILE A 200 20.73 -9.05 17.83
N GLY A 201 20.09 -8.12 17.13
CA GLY A 201 19.73 -8.29 15.71
C GLY A 201 18.49 -9.14 15.47
N VAL A 202 17.43 -8.92 16.24
CA VAL A 202 16.10 -9.55 16.07
C VAL A 202 15.04 -8.50 15.78
N MET A 203 14.03 -8.88 15.01
CA MET A 203 12.84 -8.07 14.76
C MET A 203 11.60 -8.81 15.26
N ASN A 204 10.58 -8.08 15.68
CA ASN A 204 9.32 -8.69 16.09
C ASN A 204 8.58 -9.30 14.90
N GLN A 205 7.67 -10.20 15.24
CA GLN A 205 6.75 -10.76 14.26
C GLN A 205 5.79 -9.68 13.74
N VAL A 206 5.57 -9.66 12.43
CA VAL A 206 4.48 -8.87 11.83
C VAL A 206 3.22 -9.72 11.84
N VAL A 207 2.21 -9.27 12.57
CA VAL A 207 0.89 -9.91 12.62
C VAL A 207 -0.11 -9.09 11.81
N TYR A 208 -0.96 -9.79 11.06
CA TYR A 208 -2.01 -9.15 10.28
C TYR A 208 -3.27 -9.07 11.13
N GLN A 209 -3.54 -7.88 11.66
CA GLN A 209 -4.77 -7.65 12.41
C GLN A 209 -5.89 -7.29 11.43
N LYS A 210 -6.88 -8.17 11.32
CA LYS A 210 -8.07 -7.91 10.50
C LYS A 210 -8.91 -6.83 11.14
N GLN A 211 -9.38 -5.89 10.32
CA GLN A 211 -10.28 -4.85 10.77
C GLN A 211 -11.70 -5.09 10.26
N GLY A 212 -12.68 -4.56 10.99
CA GLY A 212 -14.05 -4.49 10.50
C GLY A 212 -14.15 -3.61 9.25
N ILE A 213 -15.22 -3.78 8.46
CA ILE A 213 -15.44 -3.04 7.21
C ILE A 213 -15.41 -1.52 7.43
N VAL A 214 -16.08 -1.03 8.49
CA VAL A 214 -16.17 0.39 8.80
C VAL A 214 -14.79 0.97 9.17
N GLU A 215 -14.04 0.26 10.02
CA GLU A 215 -12.71 0.70 10.43
C GLU A 215 -11.74 0.67 9.23
N SER A 216 -11.83 -0.36 8.38
CA SER A 216 -11.01 -0.47 7.17
C SER A 216 -11.22 0.68 6.19
N ILE A 217 -12.47 1.18 6.06
CA ILE A 217 -12.75 2.36 5.24
C ILE A 217 -12.13 3.61 5.88
N LYS A 218 -12.32 3.81 7.19
CA LYS A 218 -11.76 4.95 7.91
C LYS A 218 -10.23 4.97 7.81
N THR A 219 -9.59 3.83 8.07
CA THR A 219 -8.14 3.68 7.94
C THR A 219 -7.68 3.81 6.49
N GLY A 220 -8.45 3.33 5.52
CA GLY A 220 -8.14 3.54 4.09
C GLY A 220 -8.14 5.01 3.69
N VAL A 221 -9.04 5.83 4.26
CA VAL A 221 -9.04 7.29 4.08
C VAL A 221 -7.81 7.93 4.72
N VAL A 222 -7.52 7.58 5.99
CA VAL A 222 -6.35 8.09 6.71
C VAL A 222 -5.06 7.75 5.98
N GLN A 223 -4.89 6.49 5.57
CA GLN A 223 -3.70 6.04 4.84
C GLN A 223 -3.55 6.75 3.50
N THR A 224 -4.65 6.94 2.77
CA THR A 224 -4.63 7.68 1.50
C THR A 224 -4.16 9.12 1.74
N TYR A 225 -4.60 9.76 2.81
CA TYR A 225 -4.16 11.10 3.20
C TYR A 225 -2.67 11.13 3.59
N GLU A 226 -2.23 10.24 4.47
CA GLU A 226 -0.85 10.16 4.96
C GLU A 226 0.18 9.86 3.87
N LEU A 227 -0.17 9.08 2.85
CA LEU A 227 0.72 8.78 1.73
C LEU A 227 0.73 9.87 0.65
N THR A 228 -0.24 10.79 0.69
CA THR A 228 -0.37 11.86 -0.32
C THR A 228 0.34 13.14 0.11
N ILE A 229 0.45 13.40 1.40
CA ILE A 229 0.98 14.64 1.99
C ILE A 229 2.33 14.39 2.63
#